data_AF-A0A6J4X2F0-F1
#
_entry.id   AF-A0A6J4X2F0-F1
#
_cell.length_a   1.000
_cell.length_b   1.000
_cell.length_c   1.000
_cell.angle_alpha   90.00
_cell.angle_beta   90.00
_cell.angle_gamma   90.00
#
_symmetry.space_group_name_H-M   'P 1'
#
loop_
_entity.id
_entity.type
_entity.pdbx_description
1 polymer ?
#
loop_
_entity_poly.entity_id
_entity_poly.type
_entity_poly.pdbx_seq_one_letter_code
_entity_poly.pdbx_strand_id
1 'polypeptide(L)'
;MDLKEYFENTKGIGILGTADDAGKVDAAVYARPTILEDGSLAFIMRDRLTHHNLQSNSHATYLFVENGPGYKGKRLYLTKVREEQDTQLLQSLRKRQYIDEKEEAKYLVLFKLTEELPLIGDGT
;
A
#
# COMPACT_ATOMS: atom_id res chain seq x y z
N MET A 1 -10.73 16.19 -3.81
CA MET A 1 -10.72 15.17 -2.75
C MET A 1 -9.27 14.91 -2.41
N ASP A 2 -8.88 15.02 -1.15
CA ASP A 2 -7.56 14.55 -0.75
C ASP A 2 -7.49 13.01 -0.78
N LEU A 3 -6.28 12.45 -0.65
CA LEU A 3 -6.08 11.00 -0.73
C LEU A 3 -6.75 10.24 0.43
N LYS A 4 -6.90 10.88 1.60
CA LYS A 4 -7.51 10.26 2.77
C LYS A 4 -9.00 10.05 2.51
N GLU A 5 -9.70 11.12 2.16
CA GLU A 5 -11.11 11.08 1.80
C GLU A 5 -11.34 10.12 0.62
N TYR A 6 -10.41 10.08 -0.35
CA TYR A 6 -10.43 9.14 -1.48
C TYR A 6 -10.43 7.68 -1.06
N PHE A 7 -9.48 7.25 -0.23
CA PHE A 7 -9.43 5.85 0.17
C PHE A 7 -10.47 5.47 1.23
N GLU A 8 -11.03 6.43 1.97
CA GLU A 8 -12.15 6.18 2.88
C GLU A 8 -13.43 5.86 2.09
N ASN A 9 -13.73 6.62 1.05
CA ASN A 9 -15.00 6.57 0.34
C ASN A 9 -14.99 5.70 -0.93
N THR A 10 -13.83 5.46 -1.53
CA THR A 10 -13.73 4.72 -2.79
C THR A 10 -13.37 3.25 -2.55
N LYS A 11 -14.21 2.34 -3.03
CA LYS A 11 -13.96 0.89 -3.03
C LYS A 11 -13.29 0.48 -4.33
N GLY A 12 -12.41 -0.51 -4.25
CA GLY A 12 -11.62 -0.94 -5.41
C GLY A 12 -10.63 -2.03 -5.04
N ILE A 13 -9.85 -2.45 -6.04
CA ILE A 13 -8.77 -3.41 -5.91
C ILE A 13 -7.44 -2.65 -5.89
N GLY A 14 -6.64 -2.88 -4.86
CA GLY A 14 -5.29 -2.36 -4.73
C GLY A 14 -4.25 -3.41 -5.09
N ILE A 15 -3.26 -3.03 -5.88
CA ILE A 15 -2.10 -3.87 -6.24
C ILE A 15 -0.85 -3.10 -5.86
N LEU A 16 -0.02 -3.68 -5.02
CA LEU A 16 1.28 -3.12 -4.64
C LEU A 16 2.38 -3.85 -5.42
N GLY A 17 3.08 -3.11 -6.26
CA GLY A 17 4.28 -3.53 -6.97
C GLY A 17 5.54 -3.16 -6.21
N THR A 18 6.48 -4.09 -6.12
CA THR A 18 7.81 -3.92 -5.50
C THR A 18 8.87 -4.60 -6.35
N ALA A 19 10.14 -4.38 -6.06
CA ALA A 19 11.26 -5.12 -6.65
C ALA A 19 12.38 -5.27 -5.63
N ASP A 20 13.23 -6.28 -5.78
CA ASP A 20 14.49 -6.35 -5.03
C ASP A 20 15.57 -5.41 -5.62
N ASP A 21 16.78 -5.47 -5.08
CA ASP A 21 17.96 -4.70 -5.52
C ASP A 21 18.56 -5.19 -6.84
N ALA A 22 18.28 -6.44 -7.24
CA ALA A 22 18.60 -6.99 -8.54
C ALA A 22 17.56 -6.63 -9.62
N GLY A 23 16.47 -5.95 -9.24
CA GLY A 23 15.41 -5.53 -10.15
C GLY A 23 14.38 -6.62 -10.46
N LYS A 24 14.33 -7.70 -9.68
CA LYS A 24 13.30 -8.74 -9.80
C LYS A 24 12.00 -8.23 -9.19
N VAL A 25 10.97 -8.13 -10.04
CA VAL A 25 9.68 -7.51 -9.69
C VAL A 25 8.71 -8.49 -9.02
N ASP A 26 7.84 -7.95 -8.17
CA ASP A 26 6.68 -8.61 -7.56
C ASP A 26 5.45 -7.68 -7.63
N ALA A 27 4.26 -8.27 -7.67
CA ALA A 27 2.99 -7.53 -7.58
C ALA A 27 1.95 -8.37 -6.82
N ALA A 28 1.42 -7.80 -5.74
CA ALA A 28 0.47 -8.49 -4.86
C ALA A 28 -0.76 -7.63 -4.56
N VAL A 29 -1.91 -8.28 -4.36
CA VAL A 29 -3.14 -7.59 -3.94
C VAL A 29 -2.97 -7.10 -2.50
N TYR A 30 -3.23 -5.81 -2.29
CA TYR A 30 -3.18 -5.15 -0.98
C TYR A 30 -4.46 -4.39 -0.69
N ALA A 31 -4.78 -4.29 0.60
CA ALA A 31 -5.87 -3.42 1.06
C ALA A 31 -5.54 -1.95 0.79
N ARG A 32 -6.58 -1.11 0.78
CA ARG A 32 -6.44 0.36 0.71
C ARG A 32 -5.53 0.86 1.85
N PRO A 33 -4.59 1.79 1.58
CA PRO A 33 -3.72 2.33 2.62
C PRO A 33 -4.54 3.08 3.67
N THR A 34 -4.05 3.08 4.90
CA THR A 34 -4.48 4.06 5.88
C THR A 34 -3.63 5.31 5.71
N ILE A 35 -4.26 6.48 5.53
CA ILE A 35 -3.55 7.76 5.49
C ILE A 35 -3.48 8.31 6.92
N LEU A 36 -2.26 8.50 7.43
CA LEU A 36 -2.02 9.04 8.77
C LEU A 36 -2.12 10.57 8.79
N GLU A 37 -2.12 11.17 9.99
CA GLU A 37 -2.23 12.63 10.16
C GLU A 37 -1.07 13.39 9.51
N ASP A 38 0.12 12.78 9.46
CA ASP A 38 1.31 13.34 8.80
C ASP A 38 1.30 13.15 7.26
N GLY A 39 0.23 12.57 6.71
CA GLY A 39 0.07 12.31 5.28
C GLY A 39 0.76 11.04 4.78
N SER A 40 1.42 10.28 5.66
CA SER A 40 2.05 9.01 5.28
C SER A 40 1.01 7.93 4.96
N LEU A 41 1.36 7.04 4.02
CA LEU A 41 0.54 5.91 3.63
C LEU A 41 1.01 4.67 4.38
N ALA A 42 0.13 4.08 5.17
CA ALA A 42 0.44 2.92 6.00
C ALA A 42 -0.22 1.64 5.45
N PHE A 43 0.60 0.59 5.32
CA PHE A 43 0.17 -0.76 4.95
C PHE A 43 0.58 -1.75 6.04
N ILE A 44 -0.33 -2.67 6.39
CA ILE A 44 0.01 -3.82 7.22
C ILE A 44 0.49 -4.92 6.29
N MET A 45 1.77 -5.29 6.41
CA MET A 45 2.42 -6.32 5.61
C MET A 45 2.73 -7.54 6.45
N ARG A 46 2.70 -8.71 5.83
CA ARG A 46 3.22 -9.95 6.40
C ARG A 46 4.67 -10.15 5.96
N ASP A 47 5.40 -10.98 6.67
CA ASP A 47 6.75 -11.41 6.27
C ASP A 47 6.71 -12.29 5.01
N ARG A 48 6.62 -11.64 3.85
CA ARG A 48 6.47 -12.25 2.51
C ARG A 48 7.26 -11.45 1.48
N LEU A 49 7.29 -11.93 0.24
CA LEU A 49 8.11 -11.36 -0.84
C LEU A 49 7.99 -9.83 -0.99
N THR A 50 6.77 -9.28 -0.98
CA THR A 50 6.56 -7.83 -1.08
C THR A 50 7.24 -7.05 0.06
N HIS A 51 7.18 -7.55 1.31
CA HIS A 51 7.86 -6.93 2.45
C HIS A 51 9.37 -7.16 2.41
N HIS A 52 9.81 -8.35 1.98
CA HIS A 52 11.22 -8.68 1.82
C HIS A 52 11.92 -7.78 0.79
N ASN A 53 11.29 -7.55 -0.37
CA ASN A 53 11.78 -6.62 -1.39
C ASN A 53 12.04 -5.22 -0.82
N LEU A 54 11.17 -4.76 0.09
CA LEU A 54 11.27 -3.45 0.74
C LEU A 54 12.40 -3.32 1.77
N GLN A 55 13.14 -4.40 2.04
CA GLN A 55 14.33 -4.36 2.89
C GLN A 55 15.59 -3.99 2.09
N SER A 56 15.65 -4.36 0.80
CA SER A 56 16.76 -4.01 -0.10
C SER A 56 16.43 -2.83 -1.03
N ASN A 57 15.15 -2.60 -1.33
CA ASN A 57 14.71 -1.53 -2.22
C ASN A 57 13.48 -0.80 -1.65
N SER A 58 13.64 0.47 -1.29
CA SER A 58 12.58 1.25 -0.64
C SER A 58 11.41 1.67 -1.56
N HIS A 59 11.49 1.41 -2.87
CA HIS A 59 10.50 1.89 -3.83
C HIS A 59 9.34 0.92 -4.03
N ALA A 60 8.13 1.47 -4.14
CA ALA A 60 6.93 0.73 -4.48
C ALA A 60 6.00 1.54 -5.37
N THR A 61 5.14 0.84 -6.12
CA THR A 61 4.02 1.45 -6.83
C THR A 61 2.72 0.82 -6.36
N TYR A 62 1.72 1.64 -6.06
CA TYR A 62 0.39 1.17 -5.68
C TYR A 62 -0.61 1.57 -6.76
N LEU A 63 -1.09 0.58 -7.50
CA LEU A 63 -2.11 0.72 -8.51
C LEU A 63 -3.46 0.40 -7.89
N PHE A 64 -4.39 1.34 -7.96
CA PHE A 64 -5.74 1.18 -7.42
C PHE A 64 -6.77 1.35 -8.52
N VAL A 65 -7.60 0.33 -8.71
CA VAL A 65 -8.71 0.31 -9.65
C VAL A 65 -10.01 0.44 -8.89
N GLU A 66 -10.78 1.48 -9.18
CA GLU A 66 -12.10 1.68 -8.57
C GLU A 66 -13.08 0.59 -9.01
N ASN A 67 -14.02 0.24 -8.13
CA ASN A 67 -15.14 -0.60 -8.51
C ASN A 67 -16.10 0.19 -9.40
N GLY A 68 -16.41 -0.33 -10.60
CA GLY A 68 -17.39 0.28 -11.50
C GLY A 68 -17.04 0.08 -12.97
N PRO A 69 -17.86 0.62 -13.90
CA PRO A 69 -17.56 0.58 -15.32
C PRO A 69 -16.38 1.49 -15.69
N GLY A 70 -15.61 1.06 -16.69
CA GLY A 70 -14.44 1.79 -17.19
C GLY A 70 -13.18 1.60 -16.33
N TYR A 71 -12.13 2.37 -16.65
CA TYR A 71 -10.86 2.33 -15.93
C TYR A 71 -10.66 3.64 -15.16
N LYS A 72 -11.17 3.66 -13.93
CA LYS A 72 -10.97 4.77 -12.99
C LYS A 72 -10.09 4.33 -11.84
N GLY A 73 -9.28 5.25 -11.35
CA GLY A 73 -8.42 5.02 -10.20
C GLY A 73 -7.14 5.82 -10.25
N LYS A 74 -6.14 5.35 -9.52
CA LYS A 74 -4.87 6.06 -9.31
C LYS A 74 -3.68 5.12 -9.37
N ARG A 75 -2.54 5.64 -9.83
CA ARG A 75 -1.21 5.05 -9.67
C ARG A 75 -0.43 5.92 -8.70
N LEU A 76 -0.05 5.37 -7.56
CA LEU A 76 0.73 6.06 -6.54
C LEU A 76 2.15 5.52 -6.56
N TYR A 77 3.13 6.39 -6.59
CA TYR A 77 4.53 6.04 -6.45
C TYR A 77 4.95 6.37 -5.02
N LEU A 78 5.60 5.39 -4.39
CA LEU A 78 5.79 5.34 -2.95
C LEU A 78 7.26 5.09 -2.64
N THR A 79 7.74 5.70 -1.57
CA THR A 79 9.06 5.36 -0.98
C THR A 79 8.85 5.04 0.49
N LYS A 80 9.29 3.85 0.92
CA LYS A 80 9.26 3.43 2.32
C LYS A 80 10.12 4.39 3.14
N VAL A 81 9.55 4.91 4.23
CA VAL A 81 10.25 5.83 5.14
C VAL A 81 10.65 5.15 6.45
N ARG A 82 9.79 4.25 6.96
CA ARG A 82 10.03 3.47 8.17
C ARG A 82 9.04 2.31 8.25
N GLU A 83 9.33 1.36 9.13
CA GLU A 83 8.37 0.32 9.52
C GLU A 83 8.36 0.14 11.03
N GLU A 84 7.25 -0.36 11.54
CA GLU A 84 7.03 -0.69 12.94
C GLU A 84 6.56 -2.14 13.07
N GLN A 85 6.97 -2.82 14.13
CA GLN A 85 6.53 -4.17 14.47
C GLN A 85 5.93 -4.17 15.88
N ASP A 86 4.83 -4.88 16.07
CA ASP A 86 4.19 -5.11 17.38
C ASP A 86 3.82 -3.82 18.17
N THR A 87 3.53 -2.71 17.47
CA THR A 87 3.17 -1.44 18.09
C THR A 87 1.65 -1.30 18.34
N GLN A 88 1.29 -0.41 19.28
CA GLN A 88 -0.12 -0.05 19.53
C GLN A 88 -0.81 0.52 18.29
N LEU A 89 -0.08 1.28 17.47
CA LEU A 89 -0.58 1.82 16.20
C LEU A 89 -0.97 0.68 15.25
N LEU A 90 -0.10 -0.31 15.08
CA LEU A 90 -0.41 -1.52 14.28
C LEU A 90 -1.68 -2.20 14.78
N GLN A 91 -1.81 -2.41 16.10
CA GLN A 91 -3.00 -3.05 16.68
C GLN A 91 -4.28 -2.21 16.46
N SER A 92 -4.20 -0.88 16.54
CA SER A 92 -5.34 0.02 16.31
C SER A 92 -5.83 0.01 14.85
N LEU A 93 -4.92 -0.19 13.90
CA LEU A 93 -5.21 -0.21 12.46
C LEU A 93 -5.68 -1.58 11.95
N ARG A 94 -5.52 -2.64 12.74
CA ARG A 94 -6.08 -3.96 12.42
C ARG A 94 -7.61 -3.88 12.44
N LYS A 95 -8.21 -3.73 11.27
CA LYS A 95 -9.65 -3.95 11.10
C LYS A 95 -9.98 -5.39 11.53
N ARG A 96 -10.99 -5.55 12.40
CA ARG A 96 -11.44 -6.81 13.03
C ARG A 96 -11.75 -7.97 12.06
N GLN A 97 -11.73 -7.77 10.74
CA GLN A 97 -12.23 -8.71 9.73
C GLN A 97 -11.26 -9.83 9.33
N TYR A 98 -9.98 -9.76 9.69
CA TYR A 98 -9.02 -10.83 9.41
C TYR A 98 -8.27 -11.21 10.68
N ILE A 99 -8.98 -11.90 11.59
CA ILE A 99 -8.34 -12.73 12.61
C ILE A 99 -7.73 -13.90 11.84
N ASP A 100 -6.48 -13.74 11.48
CA ASP A 100 -5.66 -14.85 11.01
C ASP A 100 -5.45 -15.80 12.18
N GLU A 101 -5.81 -17.07 12.03
CA GLU A 101 -5.61 -18.10 13.07
C GLU A 101 -4.13 -18.43 13.27
N LYS A 102 -3.23 -17.89 12.44
CA LYS A 102 -1.78 -18.04 12.53
C LYS A 102 -1.12 -16.74 12.98
N GLU A 103 -0.26 -16.84 13.99
CA GLU A 103 0.63 -15.78 14.47
C GLU A 103 1.75 -15.48 13.45
N GLU A 104 1.40 -15.06 12.24
CA GLU A 104 2.39 -14.54 11.29
C GLU A 104 2.80 -13.12 11.72
N ALA A 105 4.11 -12.84 11.67
CA ALA A 105 4.67 -11.52 11.94
C ALA A 105 4.06 -10.47 11.00
N LYS A 106 3.73 -9.31 11.58
CA LYS A 106 3.08 -8.19 10.87
C LYS A 106 3.87 -6.92 11.08
N TYR A 107 4.09 -6.21 9.98
CA TYR A 107 4.81 -4.95 9.94
C TYR A 107 3.86 -3.85 9.48
N LEU A 108 3.84 -2.74 10.20
CA LEU A 108 3.22 -1.52 9.72
C LEU A 108 4.28 -0.75 8.94
N VAL A 109 4.19 -0.80 7.62
CA VAL A 109 5.15 -0.13 6.72
C VAL A 109 4.57 1.20 6.29
N LEU A 110 5.32 2.27 6.52
CA LEU A 110 4.93 3.64 6.20
C LEU A 110 5.69 4.12 4.97
N PHE A 111 4.95 4.78 4.08
CA PHE A 111 5.46 5.32 2.83
C PHE A 111 5.18 6.82 2.74
N LYS A 112 6.11 7.54 2.11
CA LYS A 112 5.83 8.85 1.53
C LYS A 112 5.31 8.68 0.10
N LEU A 113 4.32 9.48 -0.27
CA LEU A 113 3.93 9.65 -1.67
C LEU A 113 4.99 10.48 -2.40
N THR A 114 5.48 9.98 -3.52
CA THR A 114 6.41 10.71 -4.38
C THR A 114 5.73 11.27 -5.62
N GLU A 115 4.75 10.54 -6.17
CA GLU A 115 4.03 10.94 -7.36
C GLU A 115 2.65 10.27 -7.39
N GLU A 116 1.66 10.98 -7.94
CA GLU A 116 0.31 10.48 -8.18
C GLU A 116 -0.06 10.70 -9.65
N LEU A 117 -0.47 9.63 -10.31
CA LEU A 117 -0.95 9.64 -11.70
C LEU A 117 -2.37 9.05 -11.81
N PRO A 118 -3.13 9.41 -12.86
CA PRO A 118 -4.36 8.69 -13.18
C PRO A 118 -4.08 7.21 -13.50
N LEU A 119 -5.08 6.36 -13.30
CA LEU A 119 -4.97 4.91 -13.56
C LEU A 119 -4.55 4.61 -14.99
N ILE A 120 -5.16 5.31 -15.95
CA ILE A 120 -4.84 5.24 -17.37
C ILE A 120 -4.12 6.52 -17.78
N GLY A 121 -3.16 6.40 -18.69
CA GLY A 121 -2.51 7.57 -19.27
C GLY A 121 -3.51 8.43 -20.01
N ASP A 122 -3.45 9.72 -19.73
CA ASP A 122 -3.92 10.79 -20.58
C ASP A 122 -3.05 10.77 -21.85
N GLY A 123 -3.52 10.02 -22.86
CA GLY A 123 -2.79 9.80 -24.11
C GLY A 123 -2.23 11.11 -24.67
N THR A 124 -0.93 11.30 -24.47
CA THR A 124 -0.08 12.32 -25.06
C THR A 124 1.24 11.67 -25.43
#